data_AF-A0A938YTM2-F1
#
_entry.id   AF-A0A938YTM2-F1
#
_cell.length_a   1.000
_cell.length_b   1.000
_cell.length_c   1.000
_cell.angle_alpha   90.00
_cell.angle_beta   90.00
_cell.angle_gamma   90.00
#
_symmetry.space_group_name_H-M   'P 1'
#
loop_
_entity.id
_entity.type
_entity.pdbx_description
1 polymer ?
#
loop_
_entity_poly.entity_id
_entity_poly.type
_entity_poly.pdbx_seq_one_letter_code
_entity_poly.pdbx_strand_id
1 'polypeptide(L)'
;MAAAACEEKKIPSFRYSLSKTVAYIVILAIVLVLVNFLFGWASVDDMPVFLQQYSGILLAVNPYLQYIQAGLIFVFGYLAVNAASGVVYTYFRQATEHATAATLRTITRIAGIAVLLALMTSIFNVDPAAALTVGSFGGLVVGFATQTIFTHVVAGVFLLISRPFTYGDMITVAGQTGTVKEIKLMHVVLETEDSTKDILIPSGSIVTQIIQKRLPKAILKPARTLLILEAPVANAKKGNIVTFAGKLFEEGGKPLSGKTVGIYDVDIGRDDLLVSGVTQTDGRFTIEWKAKKTDAFDNSAEIHAKFEGDEDHRRSVSKQYIITIETN
;
A
#
# COMPACT_ATOMS: atom_id res chain seq x y z
N MET A 1 -23.68 37.97 -33.61
CA MET A 1 -24.40 36.89 -32.89
C MET A 1 -23.77 36.80 -31.51
N ALA A 2 -24.56 37.04 -30.47
CA ALA A 2 -24.11 37.52 -29.16
C ALA A 2 -23.22 36.51 -28.40
N ALA A 3 -22.10 37.01 -27.90
CA ALA A 3 -21.32 36.35 -26.86
C ALA A 3 -22.17 36.36 -25.58
N ALA A 4 -22.56 35.17 -25.12
CA ALA A 4 -23.20 35.01 -23.82
C ALA A 4 -22.19 35.38 -22.74
N ALA A 5 -22.36 36.56 -22.14
CA ALA A 5 -21.69 36.94 -20.92
C ALA A 5 -22.08 35.92 -19.84
N CYS A 6 -21.14 35.04 -19.49
CA CYS A 6 -21.27 34.17 -18.34
C CYS A 6 -21.22 35.07 -17.11
N GLU A 7 -22.40 35.46 -16.62
CA GLU A 7 -22.56 36.21 -15.39
C GLU A 7 -21.88 35.43 -14.26
N GLU A 8 -20.72 35.91 -13.82
CA GLU A 8 -19.93 35.32 -12.75
C GLU A 8 -20.72 35.44 -11.45
N LYS A 9 -21.61 34.47 -11.22
CA LYS A 9 -22.51 34.44 -10.09
C LYS A 9 -21.68 34.37 -8.81
N LYS A 10 -21.53 35.51 -8.13
CA LYS A 10 -20.78 35.65 -6.87
C LYS A 10 -21.04 34.45 -5.97
N ILE A 11 -19.99 33.65 -5.75
CA ILE A 11 -20.08 32.46 -4.90
C ILE A 11 -20.44 32.95 -3.49
N PRO A 12 -21.59 32.53 -2.92
CA PRO A 12 -21.98 32.96 -1.59
C PRO A 12 -20.92 32.53 -0.58
N SER A 13 -20.62 33.39 0.40
CA SER A 13 -19.61 33.05 1.41
C SER A 13 -20.08 31.87 2.28
N PHE A 14 -19.14 31.04 2.72
CA PHE A 14 -19.43 29.88 3.57
C PHE A 14 -20.29 30.25 4.79
N ARG A 15 -19.96 31.37 5.46
CA ARG A 15 -20.69 31.88 6.63
C ARG A 15 -22.15 32.23 6.30
N TYR A 16 -22.40 32.77 5.11
CA TYR A 16 -23.74 33.13 4.66
C TYR A 16 -24.60 31.89 4.37
N SER A 17 -24.02 30.86 3.74
CA SER A 17 -24.73 29.60 3.50
C SER A 17 -25.01 28.87 4.83
N LEU A 18 -24.04 28.85 5.75
CA LEU A 18 -24.18 28.22 7.06
C LEU A 18 -25.25 28.93 7.91
N SER A 19 -25.21 30.27 7.95
CA SER A 19 -26.20 31.05 8.70
C SER A 19 -27.62 30.83 8.18
N LYS A 20 -27.81 30.63 6.87
CA LYS A 20 -29.13 30.29 6.30
C LYS A 20 -29.63 28.93 6.77
N THR A 21 -28.79 27.91 6.75
CA THR A 21 -29.18 26.56 7.22
C THR A 21 -29.61 26.61 8.69
N VAL A 22 -28.80 27.25 9.53
CA VAL A 22 -29.13 27.40 10.96
C VAL A 22 -30.40 28.23 11.14
N ALA A 23 -30.55 29.34 10.41
CA ALA A 23 -31.75 30.17 10.48
C ALA A 23 -33.01 29.39 10.09
N TYR A 24 -32.99 28.59 9.01
CA TYR A 24 -34.16 27.80 8.62
C TYR A 24 -34.54 26.75 9.67
N ILE A 25 -33.55 26.08 10.29
CA ILE A 25 -33.80 25.09 11.34
C ILE A 25 -34.35 25.77 12.61
N VAL A 26 -33.76 26.89 13.02
CA VAL A 26 -34.19 27.64 14.20
C VAL A 26 -35.60 28.22 14.00
N ILE A 27 -35.87 28.81 12.83
CA ILE A 27 -37.20 29.30 12.47
C ILE A 27 -38.20 28.15 12.49
N LEU A 28 -37.88 27.01 11.89
CA LEU A 28 -38.75 25.83 11.92
C LEU A 28 -39.04 25.39 13.37
N ALA A 29 -38.03 25.30 14.23
CA ALA A 29 -38.21 24.90 15.62
C ALA A 29 -39.12 25.87 16.39
N ILE A 30 -38.88 27.18 16.25
CA ILE A 30 -39.72 28.22 16.87
C ILE A 30 -41.15 28.14 16.36
N VAL A 31 -41.34 28.00 15.05
CA VAL A 31 -42.67 27.91 14.42
C VAL A 31 -43.40 26.65 14.88
N LEU A 32 -42.72 25.49 14.97
CA LEU A 32 -43.33 24.25 15.47
C LEU A 32 -43.76 24.37 16.93
N VAL A 33 -42.91 24.95 17.79
CA VAL A 33 -43.26 25.21 19.20
C VAL A 33 -44.47 26.13 19.30
N LEU A 34 -44.50 27.21 18.53
CA LEU A 34 -45.62 28.16 18.51
C LEU A 34 -46.91 27.50 18.01
N VAL A 35 -46.84 26.73 16.92
CA VAL A 35 -47.98 26.00 16.36
C VAL A 35 -48.51 24.98 17.37
N ASN A 36 -47.63 24.22 18.03
CA ASN A 36 -48.03 23.27 19.06
C ASN A 36 -48.64 23.97 20.29
N PHE A 37 -48.08 25.12 20.71
CA PHE A 37 -48.61 25.92 21.81
C PHE A 37 -49.98 26.53 21.50
N LEU A 38 -50.27 26.87 20.24
CA LEU A 38 -51.56 27.46 19.87
C LEU A 38 -52.64 26.40 19.65
N PHE A 39 -52.30 25.28 19.01
CA PHE A 39 -53.26 24.32 18.47
C PHE A 39 -53.18 22.91 19.08
N GLY A 40 -52.21 22.63 19.95
CA GLY A 40 -51.95 21.29 20.49
C GLY A 40 -52.77 20.92 21.73
N TRP A 41 -53.74 21.73 22.14
CA TRP A 41 -54.56 21.48 23.34
C TRP A 41 -55.67 20.47 23.06
N ALA A 42 -55.86 19.50 23.97
CA ALA A 42 -56.85 18.44 23.82
C ALA A 42 -58.27 18.86 24.26
N SER A 43 -58.38 19.73 25.27
CA SER A 43 -59.64 20.21 25.81
C SER A 43 -59.59 21.71 26.15
N VAL A 44 -60.75 22.30 26.43
CA VAL A 44 -60.84 23.73 26.83
C VAL A 44 -60.21 24.00 28.17
N ASP A 45 -60.32 23.05 29.10
CA ASP A 45 -59.82 23.19 30.46
C ASP A 45 -58.29 23.19 30.53
N ASP A 46 -57.63 22.55 29.56
CA ASP A 46 -56.17 22.52 29.45
C ASP A 46 -55.59 23.83 28.90
N MET A 47 -56.42 24.68 28.26
CA MET A 47 -55.96 25.90 27.61
C MET A 47 -55.71 27.03 28.61
N PRO A 48 -54.65 27.85 28.42
CA PRO A 48 -54.48 29.11 29.11
C PRO A 48 -55.75 29.99 28.99
N VAL A 49 -56.13 30.65 30.08
CA VAL A 49 -57.39 31.42 30.18
C VAL A 49 -57.58 32.41 29.03
N PHE A 50 -56.51 33.06 28.57
CA PHE A 50 -56.57 34.02 27.45
C PHE A 50 -56.88 33.38 26.08
N LEU A 51 -56.65 32.06 25.92
CA LEU A 51 -56.97 31.29 24.72
C LEU A 51 -58.36 30.66 24.76
N GLN A 52 -58.96 30.50 25.94
CA GLN A 52 -60.27 29.83 26.09
C GLN A 52 -61.38 30.53 25.29
N GLN A 53 -61.31 31.86 25.15
CA GLN A 53 -62.23 32.64 24.30
C GLN A 53 -62.15 32.27 22.81
N TYR A 54 -61.04 31.69 22.34
CA TYR A 54 -60.81 31.26 20.95
C TYR A 54 -60.96 29.74 20.76
N SER A 55 -61.39 29.01 21.80
CA SER A 55 -61.46 27.54 21.85
C SER A 55 -62.15 26.91 20.64
N GLY A 56 -63.24 27.51 20.15
CA GLY A 56 -63.98 27.00 18.99
C GLY A 56 -63.13 26.89 17.71
N ILE A 57 -62.31 27.91 17.44
CA ILE A 57 -61.43 27.91 16.25
C ILE A 57 -60.20 27.02 16.49
N LEU A 58 -59.61 27.08 17.69
CA LEU A 58 -58.39 26.31 18.01
C LEU A 58 -58.64 24.79 17.96
N LEU A 59 -59.74 24.32 18.56
CA LEU A 59 -60.10 22.90 18.54
C LEU A 59 -60.54 22.41 17.14
N ALA A 60 -61.13 23.28 16.32
CA ALA A 60 -61.48 22.95 14.95
C ALA A 60 -60.24 22.69 14.06
N VAL A 61 -59.10 23.32 14.37
CA VAL A 61 -57.83 23.16 13.63
C VAL A 61 -57.03 21.95 14.11
N ASN A 62 -57.24 21.48 15.35
CA ASN A 62 -56.46 20.40 15.97
C ASN A 62 -56.36 19.11 15.10
N PRO A 63 -57.44 18.58 14.48
CA PRO A 63 -57.33 17.41 13.59
C PRO A 63 -56.41 17.61 12.38
N TYR A 64 -56.23 18.85 11.95
CA TYR A 64 -55.37 19.22 10.82
C TYR A 64 -53.93 19.53 11.23
N LEU A 65 -53.63 19.58 12.52
CA LEU A 65 -52.33 19.96 13.07
C LEU A 65 -51.18 19.10 12.52
N GLN A 66 -51.39 17.79 12.40
CA GLN A 66 -50.42 16.86 11.83
C GLN A 66 -50.03 17.21 10.38
N TYR A 67 -50.98 17.64 9.56
CA TYR A 67 -50.74 18.01 8.17
C TYR A 67 -50.03 19.37 8.06
N ILE A 68 -50.37 20.31 8.94
CA ILE A 68 -49.70 21.61 9.05
C ILE A 68 -48.23 21.41 9.45
N GLN A 69 -47.97 20.59 10.46
CA GLN A 69 -46.62 20.25 10.90
C GLN A 69 -45.82 19.54 9.80
N ALA A 70 -46.42 18.57 9.11
CA ALA A 70 -45.79 17.91 7.96
C ALA A 70 -45.41 18.91 6.86
N GLY A 71 -46.32 19.82 6.51
CA GLY A 71 -46.07 20.87 5.51
C GLY A 71 -44.94 21.81 5.92
N LEU A 72 -44.90 22.24 7.18
CA LEU A 72 -43.84 23.10 7.71
C LEU A 72 -42.48 22.40 7.68
N ILE A 73 -42.40 21.16 8.18
CA ILE A 73 -41.16 20.40 8.18
C ILE A 73 -40.70 20.13 6.75
N PHE A 74 -41.60 19.81 5.82
CA PHE A 74 -41.24 19.61 4.41
C PHE A 74 -40.67 20.88 3.78
N VAL A 75 -41.34 22.02 3.91
CA VAL A 75 -40.91 23.30 3.31
C VAL A 75 -39.59 23.76 3.91
N PHE A 76 -39.51 23.88 5.24
CA PHE A 76 -38.29 24.36 5.90
C PHE A 76 -37.17 23.33 5.85
N GLY A 77 -37.48 22.03 5.89
CA GLY A 77 -36.52 20.95 5.68
C GLY A 77 -35.92 20.99 4.28
N TYR A 78 -36.74 21.18 3.24
CA TYR A 78 -36.26 21.35 1.87
C TYR A 78 -35.36 22.58 1.72
N LEU A 79 -35.75 23.72 2.32
CA LEU A 79 -34.93 24.94 2.35
C LEU A 79 -33.60 24.71 3.09
N ALA A 80 -33.63 24.00 4.23
CA ALA A 80 -32.44 23.66 5.01
C ALA A 80 -31.50 22.74 4.22
N VAL A 81 -32.01 21.70 3.55
CA VAL A 81 -31.22 20.80 2.69
C VAL A 81 -30.59 21.57 1.53
N ASN A 82 -31.34 22.48 0.91
CA ASN A 82 -30.82 23.34 -0.16
C ASN A 82 -29.72 24.28 0.32
N ALA A 83 -29.88 24.88 1.50
CA ALA A 83 -28.86 25.72 2.10
C ALA A 83 -27.61 24.91 2.49
N ALA A 84 -27.80 23.76 3.13
CA ALA A 84 -26.73 22.84 3.53
C ALA A 84 -25.93 22.32 2.32
N SER A 85 -26.60 21.90 1.25
CA SER A 85 -25.90 21.52 0.01
C SER A 85 -25.13 22.70 -0.60
N GLY A 86 -25.62 23.94 -0.44
CA GLY A 86 -24.89 25.16 -0.77
C GLY A 86 -23.62 25.36 0.05
N VAL A 87 -23.67 25.06 1.37
CA VAL A 87 -22.48 25.08 2.24
C VAL A 87 -21.42 24.12 1.72
N VAL A 88 -21.82 22.86 1.46
CA VAL A 88 -20.92 21.83 0.91
C VAL A 88 -20.28 22.30 -0.39
N TYR A 89 -21.08 22.84 -1.33
CA TYR A 89 -20.56 23.40 -2.57
C TYR A 89 -19.51 24.48 -2.32
N THR A 90 -19.81 25.48 -1.48
CA THR A 90 -18.91 26.61 -1.22
C THR A 90 -17.62 26.18 -0.54
N TYR A 91 -17.68 25.16 0.32
CA TYR A 91 -16.51 24.60 0.99
C TYR A 91 -15.61 23.84 0.01
N PHE A 92 -16.18 22.87 -0.72
CA PHE A 92 -15.40 22.06 -1.65
C PHE A 92 -14.95 22.81 -2.89
N ARG A 93 -15.62 23.90 -3.29
CA ARG A 93 -15.18 24.74 -4.41
C ARG A 93 -13.82 25.38 -4.17
N GLN A 94 -13.39 25.55 -2.91
CA GLN A 94 -12.06 26.09 -2.57
C GLN A 94 -10.94 25.04 -2.75
N ALA A 95 -11.27 23.76 -2.63
CA ALA A 95 -10.31 22.66 -2.69
C ALA A 95 -10.36 21.87 -4.01
N THR A 96 -11.41 22.04 -4.82
CA THR A 96 -11.69 21.20 -6.00
C THR A 96 -12.27 21.99 -7.17
N GLU A 97 -12.29 21.36 -8.34
CA GLU A 97 -12.90 21.90 -9.54
C GLU A 97 -14.42 22.06 -9.42
N HIS A 98 -14.99 22.93 -10.27
CA HIS A 98 -16.41 23.23 -10.25
C HIS A 98 -17.28 21.98 -10.44
N ALA A 99 -16.90 21.09 -11.36
CA ALA A 99 -17.62 19.85 -11.63
C ALA A 99 -17.71 18.96 -10.38
N THR A 100 -16.59 18.74 -9.68
CA THR A 100 -16.53 17.92 -8.46
C THR A 100 -17.36 18.51 -7.34
N ALA A 101 -17.24 19.82 -7.09
CA ALA A 101 -18.03 20.51 -6.07
C ALA A 101 -19.54 20.48 -6.37
N ALA A 102 -19.93 20.58 -7.64
CA ALA A 102 -21.32 20.47 -8.07
C ALA A 102 -21.89 19.05 -7.87
N THR A 103 -21.08 18.02 -8.12
CA THR A 103 -21.46 16.63 -7.84
C THR A 103 -21.68 16.40 -6.34
N LEU A 104 -20.77 16.88 -5.49
CA LEU A 104 -20.91 16.77 -4.03
C LEU A 104 -22.18 17.48 -3.52
N ARG A 105 -22.48 18.67 -4.05
CA ARG A 105 -23.74 19.36 -3.76
C ARG A 105 -24.95 18.51 -4.07
N THR A 106 -24.96 17.88 -5.25
CA THR A 106 -26.07 17.03 -5.70
C THR A 106 -26.22 15.81 -4.81
N ILE A 107 -25.13 15.14 -4.44
CA ILE A 107 -25.13 13.99 -3.52
C ILE A 107 -25.69 14.41 -2.15
N THR A 108 -25.20 15.52 -1.57
CA THR A 108 -25.71 16.04 -0.29
C THR A 108 -27.21 16.37 -0.38
N ARG A 109 -27.67 16.92 -1.51
CA ARG A 109 -29.08 17.25 -1.70
C ARG A 109 -29.95 15.99 -1.77
N ILE A 110 -29.53 14.98 -2.54
CA ILE A 110 -30.25 13.70 -2.65
C ILE A 110 -30.31 13.01 -1.28
N ALA A 111 -29.19 12.92 -0.58
CA ALA A 111 -29.13 12.32 0.76
C ALA A 111 -30.00 13.10 1.77
N GLY A 112 -29.94 14.43 1.74
CA GLY A 112 -30.75 15.27 2.62
C GLY A 112 -32.25 15.14 2.34
N ILE A 113 -32.66 15.02 1.07
CA ILE A 113 -34.06 14.74 0.71
C ILE A 113 -34.48 13.35 1.19
N ALA A 114 -33.62 12.33 1.05
CA ALA A 114 -33.93 10.99 1.55
C ALA A 114 -34.16 10.98 3.07
N VAL A 115 -33.33 11.69 3.84
CA VAL A 115 -33.52 11.86 5.29
C VAL A 115 -34.81 12.64 5.59
N LEU A 116 -35.10 13.71 4.84
CA LEU A 116 -36.34 14.48 5.00
C LEU A 116 -37.58 13.61 4.79
N LEU A 117 -37.60 12.79 3.74
CA LEU A 117 -38.68 11.85 3.48
C LEU A 117 -38.81 10.79 4.57
N ALA A 118 -37.69 10.30 5.11
CA ALA A 118 -37.70 9.39 6.25
C ALA A 118 -38.28 10.03 7.52
N LEU A 119 -38.08 11.33 7.73
CA LEU A 119 -38.71 12.05 8.86
C LEU A 119 -40.22 12.23 8.65
N MET A 120 -40.69 12.34 7.40
CA MET A 120 -42.12 12.46 7.09
C MET A 120 -42.91 11.21 7.47
N THR A 121 -42.33 10.01 7.38
CA THR A 121 -43.05 8.77 7.71
C THR A 121 -43.48 8.73 9.17
N SER A 122 -42.68 9.31 10.07
CA SER A 122 -42.99 9.43 11.50
C SER A 122 -44.19 10.33 11.78
N ILE A 123 -44.44 11.36 10.98
CA ILE A 123 -45.54 12.31 11.21
C ILE A 123 -46.87 11.69 10.79
N PHE A 124 -46.87 10.97 9.68
CA PHE A 124 -48.09 10.32 9.17
C PHE A 124 -48.42 9.01 9.90
N ASN A 125 -47.72 8.68 10.99
CA ASN A 125 -47.85 7.41 11.70
C ASN A 125 -47.82 6.21 10.73
N VAL A 126 -46.98 6.30 9.69
CA VAL A 126 -46.76 5.18 8.77
C VAL A 126 -46.17 4.05 9.60
N ASP A 127 -46.64 2.83 9.35
CA ASP A 127 -46.10 1.63 9.98
C ASP A 127 -44.56 1.65 9.89
N PRO A 128 -43.85 1.69 11.04
CA PRO A 128 -42.40 1.67 11.06
C PRO A 128 -41.82 0.48 10.30
N ALA A 129 -42.52 -0.67 10.30
CA ALA A 129 -42.09 -1.84 9.53
C ALA A 129 -42.15 -1.60 8.01
N ALA A 130 -43.20 -0.94 7.51
CA ALA A 130 -43.32 -0.58 6.10
C ALA A 130 -42.24 0.45 5.68
N ALA A 131 -42.02 1.48 6.49
CA ALA A 131 -40.98 2.49 6.24
C ALA A 131 -39.57 1.87 6.24
N LEU A 132 -39.28 0.99 7.21
CA LEU A 132 -38.03 0.24 7.27
C LEU A 132 -37.86 -0.67 6.06
N THR A 133 -38.92 -1.31 5.58
CA THR A 133 -38.86 -2.20 4.41
C THR A 133 -38.45 -1.43 3.16
N VAL A 134 -39.12 -0.30 2.88
CA VAL A 134 -38.79 0.54 1.71
C VAL A 134 -37.39 1.15 1.84
N GLY A 135 -37.05 1.67 3.02
CA GLY A 135 -35.73 2.24 3.28
C GLY A 135 -34.59 1.23 3.14
N SER A 136 -34.79 0.01 3.64
CA SER A 136 -33.79 -1.07 3.56
C SER A 136 -33.58 -1.53 2.12
N PHE A 137 -34.66 -1.69 1.35
CA PHE A 137 -34.55 -2.04 -0.06
C PHE A 137 -33.83 -0.93 -0.85
N GLY A 138 -34.18 0.34 -0.63
CA GLY A 138 -33.50 1.48 -1.23
C GLY A 138 -32.01 1.53 -0.88
N GLY A 139 -31.67 1.31 0.40
CA GLY A 139 -30.29 1.24 0.87
C GLY A 139 -29.50 0.10 0.23
N LEU A 140 -30.10 -1.08 0.09
CA LEU A 140 -29.49 -2.23 -0.57
C LEU A 140 -29.22 -1.97 -2.05
N VAL A 141 -30.16 -1.36 -2.77
CA VAL A 141 -29.97 -1.00 -4.19
C VAL A 141 -28.81 -0.01 -4.36
N VAL A 142 -28.75 1.03 -3.54
CA VAL A 142 -27.63 2.01 -3.55
C VAL A 142 -26.31 1.34 -3.18
N GLY A 143 -26.33 0.41 -2.22
CA GLY A 143 -25.17 -0.38 -1.79
C GLY A 143 -24.62 -1.23 -2.92
N PHE A 144 -25.46 -1.99 -3.62
CA PHE A 144 -25.04 -2.80 -4.76
C PHE A 144 -24.56 -1.95 -5.93
N ALA A 145 -25.20 -0.81 -6.21
CA ALA A 145 -24.74 0.12 -7.25
C ALA A 145 -23.33 0.67 -6.96
N THR A 146 -22.96 0.85 -5.69
CA THR A 146 -21.67 1.44 -5.29
C THR A 146 -20.60 0.39 -4.98
N GLN A 147 -20.97 -0.89 -4.90
CA GLN A 147 -20.12 -1.97 -4.42
C GLN A 147 -18.77 -2.03 -5.12
N THR A 148 -18.74 -1.99 -6.46
CA THR A 148 -17.49 -2.09 -7.24
C THR A 148 -16.52 -0.93 -6.96
N ILE A 149 -17.03 0.29 -6.84
CA ILE A 149 -16.22 1.46 -6.53
C ILE A 149 -15.58 1.30 -5.15
N PHE A 150 -16.37 0.87 -4.17
CA PHE A 150 -15.88 0.63 -2.81
C PHE A 150 -14.84 -0.49 -2.75
N THR A 151 -15.02 -1.56 -3.53
CA THR A 151 -14.02 -2.65 -3.66
C THR A 151 -12.65 -2.11 -4.08
N HIS A 152 -12.60 -1.18 -5.05
CA HIS A 152 -11.33 -0.58 -5.47
C HIS A 152 -10.72 0.30 -4.38
N VAL A 153 -11.52 1.09 -3.66
CA VAL A 153 -11.05 1.92 -2.53
C VAL A 153 -10.41 1.04 -1.46
N VAL A 154 -11.13 0.01 -0.99
CA VAL A 154 -10.66 -0.89 0.06
C VAL A 154 -9.39 -1.62 -0.38
N ALA A 155 -9.35 -2.08 -1.63
CA ALA A 155 -8.16 -2.71 -2.20
C ALA A 155 -6.96 -1.76 -2.24
N GLY A 156 -7.15 -0.49 -2.61
CA GLY A 156 -6.07 0.50 -2.58
C GLY A 156 -5.54 0.75 -1.17
N VAL A 157 -6.43 0.91 -0.18
CA VAL A 157 -6.04 1.02 1.24
C VAL A 157 -5.25 -0.21 1.68
N PHE A 158 -5.72 -1.40 1.33
CA PHE A 158 -5.04 -2.66 1.63
C PHE A 158 -3.64 -2.71 1.00
N LEU A 159 -3.48 -2.33 -0.27
CA LEU A 159 -2.17 -2.30 -0.94
C LEU A 159 -1.20 -1.30 -0.28
N LEU A 160 -1.71 -0.14 0.16
CA LEU A 160 -0.90 0.87 0.86
C LEU A 160 -0.40 0.39 2.24
N ILE A 161 -1.20 -0.43 2.94
CA ILE A 161 -0.87 -0.97 4.26
C ILE A 161 0.04 -2.20 4.13
N SER A 162 -0.37 -3.18 3.34
CA SER A 162 0.33 -4.46 3.21
C SER A 162 1.61 -4.37 2.38
N ARG A 163 1.72 -3.35 1.51
CA ARG A 163 2.87 -3.07 0.64
C ARG A 163 3.52 -4.32 0.01
N PRO A 164 2.76 -5.16 -0.72
CA PRO A 164 3.32 -6.35 -1.37
C PRO A 164 4.38 -6.00 -2.43
N PHE A 165 4.30 -4.79 -2.96
CA PHE A 165 5.29 -4.14 -3.81
C PHE A 165 5.37 -2.66 -3.43
N THR A 166 6.47 -2.04 -3.84
CA THR A 166 6.83 -0.65 -3.53
C THR A 166 7.12 0.11 -4.82
N TYR A 167 7.23 1.43 -4.71
CA TYR A 167 7.68 2.29 -5.80
C TYR A 167 8.99 1.77 -6.41
N GLY A 168 9.05 1.68 -7.74
CA GLY A 168 10.22 1.21 -8.48
C GLY A 168 10.33 -0.31 -8.64
N ASP A 169 9.47 -1.10 -7.99
CA ASP A 169 9.43 -2.54 -8.26
C ASP A 169 8.88 -2.80 -9.67
N MET A 170 9.54 -3.71 -10.41
CA MET A 170 9.00 -4.21 -11.67
C MET A 170 8.08 -5.40 -11.39
N ILE A 171 6.82 -5.27 -11.79
CA ILE A 171 5.80 -6.28 -11.55
C ILE A 171 5.05 -6.63 -12.84
N THR A 172 4.56 -7.87 -12.89
CA THR A 172 3.59 -8.32 -13.90
C THR A 172 2.29 -8.69 -13.19
N VAL A 173 1.20 -8.04 -13.59
CA VAL A 173 -0.15 -8.29 -13.05
C VAL A 173 -1.18 -8.12 -14.18
N ALA A 174 -2.19 -8.99 -14.22
CA ALA A 174 -3.20 -9.02 -15.28
C ALA A 174 -2.62 -9.05 -16.71
N GLY A 175 -1.48 -9.73 -16.89
CA GLY A 175 -0.79 -9.85 -18.18
C GLY A 175 -0.05 -8.57 -18.64
N GLN A 176 -0.01 -7.52 -17.82
CA GLN A 176 0.72 -6.29 -18.09
C GLN A 176 1.98 -6.23 -17.21
N THR A 177 3.12 -5.90 -17.81
CA THR A 177 4.41 -5.75 -17.11
C THR A 177 4.83 -4.29 -17.11
N GLY A 178 5.24 -3.79 -15.94
CA GLY A 178 5.74 -2.43 -15.82
C GLY A 178 6.34 -2.15 -14.45
N THR A 179 6.96 -0.99 -14.33
CA THR A 179 7.55 -0.48 -13.10
C THR A 179 6.49 0.28 -12.31
N VAL A 180 6.37 0.01 -11.01
CA VAL A 180 5.39 0.69 -10.14
C VAL A 180 5.78 2.16 -9.98
N LYS A 181 4.96 3.05 -10.53
CA LYS A 181 5.14 4.50 -10.47
C LYS A 181 4.36 5.12 -9.33
N GLU A 182 3.08 4.76 -9.17
CA GLU A 182 2.26 5.29 -8.07
C GLU A 182 1.21 4.27 -7.62
N ILE A 183 0.94 4.24 -6.31
CA ILE A 183 -0.16 3.46 -5.73
C ILE A 183 -1.22 4.47 -5.27
N LYS A 184 -2.29 4.63 -6.06
CA LYS A 184 -3.43 5.47 -5.70
C LYS A 184 -4.53 4.63 -5.06
N LEU A 185 -5.53 5.31 -4.51
CA LEU A 185 -6.64 4.67 -3.80
C LEU A 185 -7.47 3.74 -4.70
N MET A 186 -7.72 4.12 -5.95
CA MET A 186 -8.60 3.36 -6.86
C MET A 186 -7.84 2.54 -7.89
N HIS A 187 -6.59 2.89 -8.19
CA HIS A 187 -5.77 2.23 -9.18
C HIS A 187 -4.29 2.35 -8.85
N VAL A 188 -3.49 1.44 -9.39
CA VAL A 188 -2.03 1.53 -9.41
C VAL A 188 -1.60 1.93 -10.82
N VAL A 189 -0.59 2.80 -10.88
CA VAL A 189 0.01 3.26 -12.14
C VAL A 189 1.30 2.49 -12.35
N LEU A 190 1.37 1.73 -13.43
CA LEU A 190 2.59 1.08 -13.91
C LEU A 190 3.12 1.81 -15.13
N GLU A 191 4.41 2.07 -15.16
CA GLU A 191 5.10 2.61 -16.34
C GLU A 191 5.64 1.45 -17.17
N THR A 192 5.41 1.47 -18.49
CA THR A 192 5.95 0.44 -19.39
C THR A 192 7.48 0.45 -19.42
N GLU A 193 8.12 -0.68 -19.77
CA GLU A 193 9.60 -0.75 -19.89
C GLU A 193 10.15 0.32 -20.86
N ASP A 194 9.42 0.61 -21.95
CA ASP A 194 9.78 1.65 -22.92
C ASP A 194 9.50 3.08 -22.44
N SER A 195 8.90 3.28 -21.26
CA SER A 195 8.48 4.57 -20.70
C SER A 195 7.55 5.38 -21.62
N THR A 196 6.82 4.72 -22.51
CA THR A 196 5.94 5.37 -23.50
C THR A 196 4.51 5.57 -23.02
N LYS A 197 4.04 4.77 -22.05
CA LYS A 197 2.65 4.76 -21.59
C LYS A 197 2.55 4.40 -20.11
N ASP A 198 1.59 5.03 -19.44
CA ASP A 198 1.15 4.66 -18.10
C ASP A 198 -0.02 3.67 -18.21
N ILE A 199 0.09 2.53 -17.54
CA ILE A 199 -0.95 1.49 -17.42
C ILE A 199 -1.65 1.68 -16.07
N LEU A 200 -2.94 2.04 -16.11
CA LEU A 200 -3.75 2.23 -14.92
C LEU A 200 -4.56 0.95 -14.65
N ILE A 201 -4.22 0.25 -13.57
CA ILE A 201 -4.89 -1.00 -13.20
C ILE A 201 -5.72 -0.75 -11.94
N PRO A 202 -7.04 -1.01 -11.95
CA PRO A 202 -7.88 -0.83 -10.77
C PRO A 202 -7.35 -1.66 -9.58
N SER A 203 -7.24 -1.04 -8.41
CA SER A 203 -6.62 -1.66 -7.23
C SER A 203 -7.33 -2.96 -6.84
N GLY A 204 -8.66 -2.96 -6.94
CA GLY A 204 -9.49 -4.16 -6.71
C GLY A 204 -9.15 -5.34 -7.62
N SER A 205 -8.72 -5.09 -8.86
CA SER A 205 -8.28 -6.15 -9.77
C SER A 205 -6.89 -6.67 -9.42
N ILE A 206 -6.01 -5.85 -8.84
CA ILE A 206 -4.65 -6.27 -8.47
C ILE A 206 -4.70 -7.26 -7.31
N VAL A 207 -5.52 -6.97 -6.29
CA VAL A 207 -5.63 -7.81 -5.08
C VAL A 207 -6.19 -9.21 -5.39
N THR A 208 -6.96 -9.36 -6.47
CA THR A 208 -7.55 -10.65 -6.88
C THR A 208 -6.70 -11.41 -7.90
N GLN A 209 -5.59 -10.83 -8.38
CA GLN A 209 -4.73 -11.41 -9.41
C GLN A 209 -3.42 -11.90 -8.81
N ILE A 210 -2.75 -12.82 -9.54
CA ILE A 210 -1.39 -13.24 -9.20
C ILE A 210 -0.44 -12.09 -9.56
N ILE A 211 0.38 -11.67 -8.59
CA ILE A 211 1.40 -10.64 -8.78
C ILE A 211 2.75 -11.33 -8.93
N GLN A 212 3.39 -11.17 -10.09
CA GLN A 212 4.77 -11.61 -10.29
C GLN A 212 5.68 -10.42 -10.08
N LYS A 213 6.47 -10.43 -9.00
CA LYS A 213 7.46 -9.39 -8.73
C LYS A 213 8.83 -9.84 -9.25
N ARG A 214 9.43 -9.07 -10.15
CA ARG A 214 10.82 -9.30 -10.58
C ARG A 214 11.73 -8.86 -9.44
N LEU A 215 12.35 -9.83 -8.77
CA LEU A 215 13.39 -9.55 -7.79
C LEU A 215 14.68 -9.13 -8.55
N PRO A 216 15.47 -8.20 -8.00
CA PRO A 216 16.83 -8.02 -8.50
C PRO A 216 17.53 -9.37 -8.47
N LYS A 217 18.34 -9.65 -9.50
CA LYS A 217 19.15 -10.87 -9.55
C LYS A 217 19.85 -10.99 -8.20
N ALA A 218 19.52 -12.02 -7.44
CA ALA A 218 20.16 -12.22 -6.16
C ALA A 218 21.67 -12.16 -6.43
N ILE A 219 22.40 -11.29 -5.71
CA ILE A 219 23.82 -11.52 -5.54
C ILE A 219 23.85 -12.81 -4.73
N LEU A 220 23.82 -13.95 -5.41
CA LEU A 220 23.94 -15.26 -4.80
C LEU A 220 25.20 -15.14 -3.96
N LYS A 221 25.06 -15.31 -2.64
CA LYS A 221 26.24 -15.29 -1.78
C LYS A 221 27.19 -16.37 -2.35
N PRO A 222 28.47 -16.05 -2.63
CA PRO A 222 29.36 -17.01 -3.22
C PRO A 222 29.36 -18.29 -2.38
N ALA A 223 29.32 -19.44 -3.03
CA ALA A 223 29.26 -20.75 -2.40
C ALA A 223 30.49 -20.94 -1.49
N ARG A 224 30.29 -21.51 -0.31
CA ARG A 224 31.41 -21.87 0.57
C ARG A 224 32.21 -23.00 -0.07
N THR A 225 33.53 -22.88 -0.02
CA THR A 225 34.45 -23.87 -0.57
C THR A 225 35.24 -24.55 0.54
N LEU A 226 35.58 -25.81 0.30
CA LEU A 226 36.44 -26.63 1.14
C LEU A 226 37.68 -27.01 0.31
N LEU A 227 38.84 -26.65 0.83
CA LEU A 227 40.13 -26.95 0.22
C LEU A 227 40.89 -27.92 1.12
N ILE A 228 41.18 -29.10 0.61
CA ILE A 228 41.95 -30.13 1.29
C ILE A 228 43.28 -30.28 0.57
N LEU A 229 44.36 -30.12 1.33
CA LEU A 229 45.71 -30.48 0.91
C LEU A 229 46.06 -31.84 1.55
N GLU A 230 46.39 -32.82 0.71
CA GLU A 230 46.89 -34.12 1.15
C GLU A 230 48.28 -33.92 1.79
N ALA A 231 48.63 -34.73 2.79
CA ALA A 231 49.88 -34.56 3.53
C ALA A 231 51.08 -34.71 2.58
N PRO A 232 51.92 -33.67 2.41
CA PRO A 232 53.10 -33.75 1.56
C PRO A 232 54.22 -34.56 2.24
N VAL A 233 55.31 -34.81 1.50
CA VAL A 233 56.50 -35.45 2.07
C VAL A 233 57.05 -34.60 3.22
N ALA A 234 57.41 -35.24 4.34
CA ALA A 234 57.91 -34.55 5.52
C ALA A 234 59.33 -33.99 5.34
N ASN A 235 60.15 -34.64 4.49
CA ASN A 235 61.52 -34.25 4.20
C ASN A 235 61.72 -34.22 2.68
N ALA A 236 62.37 -33.17 2.19
CA ALA A 236 62.72 -33.03 0.78
C ALA A 236 64.15 -32.52 0.64
N LYS A 237 64.93 -33.11 -0.28
CA LYS A 237 66.27 -32.59 -0.60
C LYS A 237 66.15 -31.35 -1.48
N LYS A 238 66.98 -30.35 -1.19
CA LYS A 238 67.07 -29.14 -2.03
C LYS A 238 67.28 -29.52 -3.50
N GLY A 239 66.43 -29.01 -4.38
CA GLY A 239 66.46 -29.26 -5.83
C GLY A 239 65.57 -30.40 -6.32
N ASN A 240 65.04 -31.25 -5.44
CA ASN A 240 64.08 -32.29 -5.81
C ASN A 240 62.69 -31.72 -6.05
N ILE A 241 61.87 -32.44 -6.82
CA ILE A 241 60.47 -32.10 -7.04
C ILE A 241 59.64 -32.64 -5.87
N VAL A 242 58.89 -31.74 -5.23
CA VAL A 242 57.85 -32.06 -4.25
C VAL A 242 56.51 -31.88 -4.96
N THR A 243 55.68 -32.92 -4.92
CA THR A 243 54.36 -32.92 -5.52
C THR A 243 53.30 -32.71 -4.45
N PHE A 244 52.57 -31.61 -4.54
CA PHE A 244 51.41 -31.31 -3.72
C PHE A 244 50.15 -31.83 -4.40
N ALA A 245 49.38 -32.67 -3.71
CA ALA A 245 48.10 -33.16 -4.17
C ALA A 245 46.97 -32.71 -3.24
N GLY A 246 45.80 -32.46 -3.78
CA GLY A 246 44.65 -32.05 -2.97
C GLY A 246 43.36 -31.98 -3.75
N LYS A 247 42.30 -31.49 -3.11
CA LYS A 247 40.97 -31.35 -3.70
C LYS A 247 40.28 -30.07 -3.26
N LEU A 248 39.62 -29.41 -4.22
CA LEU A 248 38.77 -28.25 -4.01
C LEU A 248 37.32 -28.58 -4.40
N PHE A 249 36.38 -28.30 -3.51
CA PHE A 249 34.96 -28.58 -3.72
C PHE A 249 34.09 -27.58 -2.95
N GLU A 250 32.84 -27.45 -3.35
CA GLU A 250 31.82 -26.70 -2.60
C GLU A 250 31.45 -27.46 -1.31
N GLU A 251 30.99 -26.77 -0.27
CA GLU A 251 30.53 -27.41 0.99
C GLU A 251 29.43 -28.48 0.75
N GLY A 252 28.68 -28.39 -0.35
CA GLY A 252 27.72 -29.39 -0.82
C GLY A 252 28.31 -30.60 -1.57
N GLY A 253 29.64 -30.74 -1.64
CA GLY A 253 30.34 -31.88 -2.23
C GLY A 253 30.61 -31.81 -3.74
N LYS A 254 30.17 -30.74 -4.42
CA LYS A 254 30.41 -30.54 -5.85
C LYS A 254 31.88 -30.18 -6.12
N PRO A 255 32.61 -30.94 -6.96
CA PRO A 255 34.00 -30.63 -7.28
C PRO A 255 34.12 -29.34 -8.11
N LEU A 256 35.16 -28.55 -7.85
CA LEU A 256 35.43 -27.32 -8.58
C LEU A 256 36.55 -27.52 -9.60
N SER A 257 36.20 -27.50 -10.89
CA SER A 257 37.13 -27.67 -12.01
C SER A 257 37.64 -26.33 -12.54
N GLY A 258 38.87 -26.31 -13.05
CA GLY A 258 39.44 -25.13 -13.70
C GLY A 258 39.78 -23.98 -12.75
N LYS A 259 39.89 -24.24 -11.44
CA LYS A 259 40.17 -23.22 -10.42
C LYS A 259 41.65 -23.21 -10.06
N THR A 260 42.22 -22.02 -9.92
CA THR A 260 43.62 -21.85 -9.53
C THR A 260 43.78 -22.02 -8.03
N VAL A 261 44.60 -22.98 -7.62
CA VAL A 261 45.01 -23.20 -6.23
C VAL A 261 46.50 -22.87 -6.13
N GLY A 262 46.85 -22.01 -5.16
CA GLY A 262 48.23 -21.68 -4.85
C GLY A 262 48.72 -22.45 -3.63
N ILE A 263 50.00 -22.81 -3.64
CA ILE A 263 50.75 -23.34 -2.51
C ILE A 263 51.60 -22.19 -1.97
N TYR A 264 51.43 -21.90 -0.68
CA TYR A 264 52.03 -20.76 -0.02
C TYR A 264 52.88 -21.19 1.16
N ASP A 265 53.93 -20.43 1.43
CA ASP A 265 54.72 -20.52 2.65
C ASP A 265 54.19 -19.53 3.70
N VAL A 266 54.15 -19.91 4.96
CA VAL A 266 53.59 -19.07 6.03
C VAL A 266 54.67 -18.18 6.60
N ASP A 267 54.58 -16.88 6.30
CA ASP A 267 55.52 -15.86 6.75
C ASP A 267 54.94 -14.94 7.82
N ILE A 268 55.80 -14.25 8.57
CA ILE A 268 55.39 -13.14 9.44
C ILE A 268 54.98 -11.95 8.57
N GLY A 269 53.73 -11.95 8.10
CA GLY A 269 53.11 -10.86 7.36
C GLY A 269 52.30 -11.33 6.18
N ARG A 270 52.96 -11.59 5.05
CA ARG A 270 52.32 -12.00 3.80
C ARG A 270 52.94 -13.30 3.31
N ASP A 271 52.12 -14.34 3.28
CA ASP A 271 52.47 -15.65 2.76
C ASP A 271 52.99 -15.56 1.32
N ASP A 272 54.17 -16.13 1.07
CA ASP A 272 54.80 -16.15 -0.25
C ASP A 272 54.23 -17.28 -1.12
N LEU A 273 53.80 -16.95 -2.35
CA LEU A 273 53.34 -17.96 -3.32
C LEU A 273 54.54 -18.76 -3.83
N LEU A 274 54.60 -20.04 -3.48
CA LEU A 274 55.64 -20.96 -3.94
C LEU A 274 55.39 -21.42 -5.36
N VAL A 275 54.16 -21.87 -5.62
CA VAL A 275 53.72 -22.42 -6.91
C VAL A 275 52.19 -22.46 -6.96
N SER A 276 51.61 -22.43 -8.15
CA SER A 276 50.16 -22.59 -8.35
C SER A 276 49.86 -23.61 -9.42
N GLY A 277 48.68 -24.22 -9.34
CA GLY A 277 48.14 -25.06 -10.42
C GLY A 277 46.63 -24.94 -10.51
N VAL A 278 46.06 -25.71 -11.44
CA VAL A 278 44.64 -25.66 -11.76
C VAL A 278 43.99 -26.99 -11.41
N THR A 279 42.78 -26.93 -10.84
CA THR A 279 42.01 -28.13 -10.53
C THR A 279 41.48 -28.81 -11.80
N GLN A 280 41.46 -30.14 -11.77
CA GLN A 280 40.93 -31.02 -12.80
C GLN A 280 39.40 -31.10 -12.72
N THR A 281 38.79 -31.83 -13.64
CA THR A 281 37.33 -32.00 -13.74
C THR A 281 36.68 -32.58 -12.48
N ASP A 282 37.42 -33.37 -11.70
CA ASP A 282 36.98 -33.96 -10.44
C ASP A 282 37.34 -33.10 -9.20
N GLY A 283 37.86 -31.89 -9.42
CA GLY A 283 38.26 -30.94 -8.38
C GLY A 283 39.61 -31.24 -7.75
N ARG A 284 40.33 -32.29 -8.17
CA ARG A 284 41.69 -32.57 -7.69
C ARG A 284 42.69 -31.63 -8.32
N PHE A 285 43.78 -31.35 -7.62
CA PHE A 285 44.94 -30.65 -8.17
C PHE A 285 46.22 -31.40 -7.83
N THR A 286 47.20 -31.30 -8.73
CA THR A 286 48.56 -31.80 -8.54
C THR A 286 49.51 -30.70 -8.96
N ILE A 287 50.36 -30.24 -8.05
CA ILE A 287 51.24 -29.08 -8.24
C ILE A 287 52.66 -29.49 -7.88
N GLU A 288 53.58 -29.33 -8.81
CA GLU A 288 54.98 -29.67 -8.63
C GLU A 288 55.80 -28.44 -8.25
N TRP A 289 56.54 -28.54 -7.16
CA TRP A 289 57.42 -27.49 -6.67
C TRP A 289 58.85 -28.00 -6.59
N LYS A 290 59.81 -27.24 -7.11
CA LYS A 290 61.22 -27.55 -6.94
C LYS A 290 61.66 -27.06 -5.56
N ALA A 291 61.92 -28.00 -4.66
CA ALA A 291 62.29 -27.74 -3.27
C ALA A 291 63.47 -26.77 -3.22
N LYS A 292 63.24 -25.60 -2.62
CA LYS A 292 64.24 -24.56 -2.39
C LYS A 292 64.07 -24.07 -0.96
N LYS A 293 65.14 -23.50 -0.41
CA LYS A 293 65.06 -22.82 0.88
C LYS A 293 64.05 -21.69 0.75
N THR A 294 63.04 -21.66 1.61
CA THR A 294 62.02 -20.62 1.61
C THR A 294 62.33 -19.59 2.69
N ASP A 295 62.77 -20.04 3.87
CA ASP A 295 63.16 -19.17 4.97
C ASP A 295 64.66 -18.90 5.13
N ALA A 296 65.00 -17.74 5.68
CA ALA A 296 66.40 -17.36 5.93
C ALA A 296 66.99 -18.07 7.15
N PHE A 297 66.17 -18.36 8.17
CA PHE A 297 66.62 -18.70 9.52
C PHE A 297 66.49 -20.18 9.91
N ASP A 298 65.74 -20.97 9.15
CA ASP A 298 65.67 -22.42 9.34
C ASP A 298 65.69 -23.14 7.98
N ASN A 299 65.49 -24.45 8.02
CA ASN A 299 65.34 -25.28 6.83
C ASN A 299 63.92 -25.86 6.74
N SER A 300 62.94 -25.25 7.41
CA SER A 300 61.52 -25.63 7.31
C SER A 300 60.86 -24.86 6.17
N ALA A 301 59.79 -25.41 5.64
CA ALA A 301 58.82 -24.67 4.84
C ALA A 301 57.43 -24.98 5.42
N GLU A 302 56.73 -23.95 5.86
CA GLU A 302 55.41 -23.97 6.46
C GLU A 302 54.34 -23.82 5.37
N ILE A 303 53.95 -24.94 4.77
CA ILE A 303 53.17 -24.92 3.54
C ILE A 303 51.67 -25.08 3.79
N HIS A 304 50.87 -24.28 3.09
CA HIS A 304 49.43 -24.51 2.96
C HIS A 304 48.94 -24.23 1.53
N ALA A 305 47.78 -24.79 1.18
CA ALA A 305 47.09 -24.49 -0.07
C ALA A 305 46.03 -23.41 0.16
N LYS A 306 45.86 -22.51 -0.81
CA LYS A 306 44.89 -21.42 -0.77
C LYS A 306 44.20 -21.25 -2.12
N PHE A 307 42.88 -21.10 -2.05
CA PHE A 307 42.02 -20.70 -3.16
C PHE A 307 41.46 -19.31 -2.84
N GLU A 308 41.73 -18.30 -3.69
CA GLU A 308 41.36 -16.89 -3.43
C GLU A 308 39.85 -16.60 -3.56
N GLY A 309 39.08 -17.51 -4.19
CA GLY A 309 37.68 -17.28 -4.53
C GLY A 309 37.49 -16.66 -5.92
N ASP A 310 36.22 -16.58 -6.34
CA ASP A 310 35.77 -15.90 -7.55
C ASP A 310 34.36 -15.30 -7.34
N GLU A 311 33.68 -14.86 -8.41
CA GLU A 311 32.33 -14.29 -8.34
C GLU A 311 31.30 -15.24 -7.71
N ASP A 312 31.47 -16.54 -7.92
CA ASP A 312 30.52 -17.58 -7.53
C ASP A 312 30.97 -18.38 -6.29
N HIS A 313 32.25 -18.31 -5.89
CA HIS A 313 32.84 -19.15 -4.84
C HIS A 313 33.70 -18.35 -3.85
N ARG A 314 33.59 -18.66 -2.56
CA ARG A 314 34.40 -18.03 -1.50
C ARG A 314 35.83 -18.54 -1.47
N ARG A 315 36.73 -17.71 -0.95
CA ARG A 315 38.09 -18.08 -0.51
C ARG A 315 38.06 -19.24 0.48
N SER A 316 39.01 -20.17 0.36
CA SER A 316 39.30 -21.22 1.34
C SER A 316 40.79 -21.51 1.46
N VAL A 317 41.19 -22.07 2.60
CA VAL A 317 42.58 -22.37 2.97
C VAL A 317 42.62 -23.78 3.55
N SER A 318 43.63 -24.57 3.19
CA SER A 318 43.83 -25.91 3.73
C SER A 318 44.44 -25.91 5.13
N LYS A 319 44.62 -27.11 5.71
CA LYS A 319 45.56 -27.28 6.82
C LYS A 319 46.99 -26.95 6.38
N GLN A 320 47.79 -26.52 7.33
CA GLN A 320 49.22 -26.27 7.17
C GLN A 320 50.02 -27.55 7.44
N TYR A 321 51.12 -27.73 6.71
CA TYR A 321 52.09 -28.80 6.88
C TYR A 321 53.50 -28.21 6.92
N ILE A 322 54.44 -28.89 7.55
CA ILE A 322 55.84 -28.47 7.61
C ILE A 322 56.67 -29.47 6.80
N ILE A 323 57.51 -28.97 5.91
CA ILE A 323 58.47 -29.78 5.16
C ILE A 323 59.88 -29.36 5.56
N THR A 324 60.72 -30.32 5.96
CA THR A 324 62.13 -30.06 6.23
C THR A 324 62.94 -30.19 4.94
N ILE A 325 63.68 -29.14 4.58
CA ILE A 325 64.54 -29.08 3.40
C ILE A 325 65.96 -29.48 3.78
N GLU A 326 66.37 -30.68 3.38
CA GLU A 326 67.73 -31.16 3.60
C GLU A 326 68.71 -30.46 2.65
N THR A 327 69.72 -29.78 3.21
CA THR A 327 70.87 -29.26 2.48
C THR A 327 71.99 -30.29 2.52
N ASN A 328 72.31 -30.89 1.37
CA ASN A 328 73.57 -31.61 1.16
C ASN A 328 74.76 -30.65 1.19
#